data_AF-A0AB40A855-F1
#
_entry.id   AF-A0AB40A855-F1
#
_cell.length_a   1.000
_cell.length_b   1.000
_cell.length_c   1.000
_cell.angle_alpha   90.00
_cell.angle_beta   90.00
_cell.angle_gamma   90.00
#
_symmetry.space_group_name_H-M   'P 1'
#
loop_
_entity.id
_entity.type
_entity.pdbx_description
1 polymer ?
#
loop_
_entity_poly.entity_id
_entity_poly.type
_entity_poly.pdbx_seq_one_letter_code
_entity_poly.pdbx_strand_id
1 'polypeptide(L)'
;MSQGHTEEQLLELRRILLLTVYKNTLNQLILQQRSQRLNARKPLMLPASLQRRRSSSMGEQEKPERILITGKVLPRLESLLGEPENDADLLDEDVLNALKFERDMDALRMIFEVAMNDPELAEGNTEEVKDLDEDLEEELAPENPQEQLEGASKEIYSDECDDLKIMNLQINERQSPFKDEQLQDIKPHVKEVDRELVTLETEEEESTIQEDEGLENLRRAIAALGGNKSEESQAAQQLQESKDELKKLKEDLETEKRVTKDKLQNLEERIADTKYKLRCVSRVNDLEYSLVQRWEEGRLAQGTIWGENAERAYLRDILDIRQKLAREERVSAELRSFRQREIMELQARIKEWQERYVSEMRRVDREAEAWELRILEQKKLLQRHREIFEERMTYVQEYRAQKEEEQRLLNLQIHRIECAVRLQAWWRGTMVRRGLGPFKKKPKRGKRGKPKK
;
A
#
# COMPACT_ATOMS: atom_id res chain seq x y z
N MET A 1 -6.47 -15.56 -47.96
CA MET A 1 -6.98 -16.85 -47.46
C MET A 1 -6.69 -16.89 -45.97
N SER A 2 -7.66 -16.57 -45.11
CA SER A 2 -7.47 -16.81 -43.68
C SER A 2 -7.78 -18.28 -43.44
N GLN A 3 -6.78 -19.07 -43.06
CA GLN A 3 -7.06 -20.38 -42.47
C GLN A 3 -7.72 -20.11 -41.12
N GLY A 4 -8.93 -20.62 -40.91
CA GLY A 4 -9.53 -20.63 -39.57
C GLY A 4 -8.72 -21.57 -38.68
N HIS A 5 -8.51 -21.18 -37.43
CA HIS A 5 -7.93 -22.08 -36.43
C HIS A 5 -8.81 -23.33 -36.29
N THR A 6 -8.21 -24.50 -36.15
CA THR A 6 -8.98 -25.72 -35.90
C THR A 6 -9.63 -25.66 -34.53
N GLU A 7 -10.73 -26.40 -34.33
CA GLU A 7 -11.44 -26.41 -33.05
C GLU A 7 -10.52 -26.92 -31.93
N GLU A 8 -9.62 -27.86 -32.23
CA GLU A 8 -8.52 -28.32 -31.38
C GLU A 8 -7.60 -27.17 -30.93
N GLN A 9 -7.15 -26.29 -31.85
CA GLN A 9 -6.32 -25.13 -31.52
C GLN A 9 -7.06 -24.14 -30.60
N LEU A 10 -8.37 -23.99 -30.76
CA LEU A 10 -9.19 -23.15 -29.90
C LEU A 10 -9.38 -23.77 -28.50
N LEU A 11 -9.52 -25.10 -28.41
CA LEU A 11 -9.56 -25.83 -27.14
C LEU A 11 -8.21 -25.82 -26.41
N GLU A 12 -7.10 -25.95 -27.12
CA GLU A 12 -5.75 -25.84 -26.55
C GLU A 12 -5.49 -24.41 -26.04
N LEU A 13 -5.85 -23.38 -26.81
CA LEU A 13 -5.80 -21.99 -26.36
C LEU A 13 -6.68 -21.75 -25.12
N ARG A 14 -7.90 -22.32 -25.07
CA ARG A 14 -8.78 -22.28 -23.87
C ARG A 14 -8.10 -22.92 -22.66
N ARG A 15 -7.44 -24.07 -22.83
CA ARG A 15 -6.68 -24.78 -21.78
C ARG A 15 -5.47 -23.96 -21.29
N ILE A 16 -4.71 -23.36 -22.19
CA ILE A 16 -3.55 -22.49 -21.86
C ILE A 16 -4.02 -21.22 -21.14
N LEU A 17 -5.13 -20.62 -21.57
CA LEU A 17 -5.74 -19.47 -20.90
C LEU A 17 -6.23 -19.84 -19.49
N LEU A 18 -6.90 -20.98 -19.30
CA LEU A 18 -7.30 -21.45 -17.97
C LEU A 18 -6.10 -21.66 -17.04
N LEU A 19 -5.03 -22.32 -17.51
CA LEU A 19 -3.80 -22.54 -16.75
C LEU A 19 -3.09 -21.23 -16.36
N THR A 20 -3.00 -20.27 -17.29
CA THR A 20 -2.36 -18.97 -17.02
C THR A 20 -3.19 -18.09 -16.10
N VAL A 21 -4.53 -18.07 -16.23
CA VAL A 21 -5.43 -17.39 -15.31
C VAL A 21 -5.33 -17.98 -13.90
N TYR A 22 -5.40 -19.31 -13.74
CA TYR A 22 -5.26 -19.98 -12.44
C TYR A 22 -3.91 -19.69 -11.77
N LYS A 23 -2.81 -19.72 -12.53
CA LYS A 23 -1.47 -19.36 -12.04
C LYS A 23 -1.39 -17.90 -11.59
N ASN A 24 -2.05 -16.99 -12.31
CA ASN A 24 -2.07 -15.57 -11.97
C ASN A 24 -2.92 -15.26 -10.72
N THR A 25 -4.10 -15.85 -10.57
CA THR A 25 -4.94 -15.65 -9.37
C THR A 25 -4.32 -16.28 -8.12
N LEU A 26 -3.69 -17.47 -8.24
CA LEU A 26 -2.93 -18.10 -7.17
C LEU A 26 -1.74 -17.23 -6.72
N ASN A 27 -1.01 -16.61 -7.67
CA ASN A 27 0.06 -15.66 -7.35
C ASN A 27 -0.48 -14.40 -6.64
N GLN A 28 -1.64 -13.87 -7.05
CA GLN A 28 -2.28 -12.73 -6.40
C GLN A 28 -2.72 -13.05 -4.97
N LEU A 29 -3.33 -14.21 -4.73
CA LEU A 29 -3.70 -14.69 -3.39
C LEU A 29 -2.47 -14.80 -2.47
N ILE A 30 -1.37 -15.39 -2.96
CA ILE A 30 -0.12 -15.50 -2.19
C ILE A 30 0.49 -14.12 -1.88
N LEU A 31 0.46 -13.19 -2.83
CA LEU A 31 0.91 -11.80 -2.61
C LEU A 31 0.01 -11.08 -1.59
N GLN A 32 -1.30 -11.27 -1.64
CA GLN A 32 -2.25 -10.73 -0.67
C GLN A 32 -1.99 -11.29 0.73
N GLN A 33 -1.83 -12.61 0.89
CA GLN A 33 -1.50 -13.22 2.18
C GLN A 33 -0.17 -12.72 2.74
N ARG A 34 0.85 -12.55 1.87
CA ARG A 34 2.15 -11.98 2.26
C ARG A 34 2.04 -10.52 2.67
N SER A 35 1.22 -9.73 1.98
CA SER A 35 0.91 -8.34 2.34
C SER A 35 0.21 -8.26 3.69
N GLN A 36 -0.82 -9.09 3.91
CA GLN A 36 -1.51 -9.19 5.20
C GLN A 36 -0.54 -9.53 6.34
N ARG A 37 0.33 -10.55 6.18
CA ARG A 37 1.35 -10.91 7.18
C ARG A 37 2.43 -9.84 7.43
N LEU A 38 2.60 -8.87 6.53
CA LEU A 38 3.51 -7.72 6.72
C LEU A 38 2.81 -6.52 7.37
N ASN A 39 1.50 -6.38 7.17
CA ASN A 39 0.67 -5.32 7.74
C ASN A 39 0.06 -5.70 9.11
N ALA A 40 -0.06 -7.00 9.40
CA ALA A 40 -0.40 -7.56 10.70
C ALA A 40 0.56 -6.98 11.76
N ARG A 41 -0.02 -6.34 12.78
CA ARG A 41 0.77 -5.61 13.79
C ARG A 41 1.52 -6.60 14.66
N LYS A 42 2.85 -6.69 14.47
CA LYS A 42 3.89 -7.36 15.30
C LYS A 42 3.43 -8.64 16.03
N PRO A 43 3.97 -9.83 15.68
CA PRO A 43 3.48 -11.10 16.20
C PRO A 43 3.41 -11.13 17.73
N LEU A 44 2.31 -11.70 18.24
CA LEU A 44 1.96 -11.87 19.65
C LEU A 44 3.19 -12.01 20.55
N MET A 45 3.44 -11.00 21.40
CA MET A 45 4.32 -11.18 22.54
C MET A 45 3.63 -12.12 23.51
N LEU A 46 4.03 -13.40 23.49
CA LEU A 46 3.56 -14.42 24.43
C LEU A 46 3.56 -13.85 25.86
N PRO A 47 2.46 -14.06 26.64
CA PRO A 47 2.35 -13.58 28.00
C PRO A 47 3.61 -13.88 28.81
N ALA A 48 4.03 -12.95 29.67
CA ALA A 48 5.31 -13.02 30.38
C ALA A 48 5.50 -14.30 31.23
N SER A 49 4.40 -14.98 31.58
CA SER A 49 4.36 -16.29 32.22
C SER A 49 4.91 -17.44 31.37
N LEU A 50 4.84 -17.35 30.03
CA LEU A 50 5.31 -18.38 29.09
C LEU A 50 6.70 -18.07 28.49
N GLN A 51 7.25 -16.88 28.74
CA GLN A 51 8.64 -16.57 28.37
C GLN A 51 9.61 -17.32 29.30
N ARG A 52 9.93 -18.57 28.93
CA ARG A 52 10.92 -19.42 29.61
C ARG A 52 12.27 -18.68 29.67
N ARG A 53 12.56 -18.06 30.83
CA ARG A 53 13.75 -17.25 31.10
C ARG A 53 15.03 -17.95 30.62
N ARG A 54 15.56 -17.52 29.48
CA ARG A 54 16.96 -17.77 29.12
C ARG A 54 17.82 -16.75 29.85
N SER A 55 18.56 -17.22 30.85
CA SER A 55 19.48 -16.43 31.65
C SER A 55 20.63 -15.89 30.78
N SER A 56 20.49 -14.65 30.34
CA SER A 56 21.61 -13.83 29.85
C SER A 56 21.71 -12.60 30.73
N SER A 57 22.88 -12.40 31.33
CA SER A 57 23.14 -11.26 32.22
C SER A 57 23.50 -10.03 31.40
N MET A 58 22.67 -8.99 31.49
CA MET A 58 23.10 -7.58 31.54
C MET A 58 22.00 -6.78 32.24
N GLY A 59 22.37 -5.73 32.97
CA GLY A 59 21.48 -5.09 33.94
C GLY A 59 20.46 -4.15 33.30
N GLU A 60 19.17 -4.44 33.49
CA GLU A 60 18.16 -3.37 33.55
C GLU A 60 18.26 -2.67 34.91
N GLN A 61 18.15 -1.34 34.92
CA GLN A 61 18.21 -0.56 36.15
C GLN A 61 16.83 -0.58 36.83
N GLU A 62 16.73 -1.27 37.96
CA GLU A 62 15.55 -1.24 38.82
C GLU A 62 15.26 0.19 39.26
N LYS A 63 14.10 0.72 38.85
CA LYS A 63 13.67 2.07 39.24
C LYS A 63 13.34 2.05 40.74
N PRO A 64 13.87 2.99 41.55
CA PRO A 64 13.84 2.87 43.00
C PRO A 64 12.40 2.87 43.54
N GLU A 65 12.06 1.83 44.29
CA GLU A 65 10.79 1.75 45.01
C GLU A 65 10.69 2.88 46.05
N ARG A 66 9.55 3.58 46.08
CA ARG A 66 9.31 4.67 47.03
C ARG A 66 8.91 4.12 48.40
N ILE A 67 9.90 3.60 49.12
CA ILE A 67 9.77 3.18 50.52
C ILE A 67 9.38 4.41 51.36
N LEU A 68 8.22 4.36 52.01
CA LEU A 68 7.79 5.37 52.97
C LEU A 68 8.55 5.21 54.29
N ILE A 69 8.71 6.32 55.03
CA ILE A 69 9.47 6.40 56.30
C ILE A 69 8.96 5.39 57.37
N THR A 70 7.73 4.88 57.22
CA THR A 70 7.11 3.86 58.08
C THR A 70 7.50 2.41 57.74
N GLY A 71 8.37 2.18 56.75
CA GLY A 71 8.91 0.86 56.41
C GLY A 71 7.92 -0.12 55.75
N LYS A 72 6.73 0.35 55.34
CA LYS A 72 5.74 -0.46 54.62
C LYS A 72 5.67 -0.05 53.15
N VAL A 73 5.85 -1.02 52.25
CA VAL A 73 5.65 -0.85 50.81
C VAL A 73 4.14 -0.85 50.53
N LEU A 74 3.66 0.12 49.76
CA LEU A 74 2.29 0.13 49.25
C LEU A 74 2.22 -0.73 47.99
N PRO A 75 1.31 -1.73 47.90
CA PRO A 75 1.03 -2.39 46.63
C PRO A 75 0.49 -1.37 45.62
N ARG A 76 0.86 -1.51 44.35
CA ARG A 76 0.39 -0.59 43.31
C ARG A 76 -1.12 -0.72 43.12
N LEU A 77 -1.81 0.40 42.95
CA LEU A 77 -3.24 0.44 42.65
C LEU A 77 -3.57 -0.26 41.31
N GLU A 78 -2.61 -0.29 40.39
CA GLU A 78 -2.58 -1.10 39.15
C GLU A 78 -2.84 -2.60 39.39
N SER A 79 -2.58 -3.13 40.60
CA SER A 79 -2.82 -4.54 40.97
C SER A 79 -4.19 -4.80 41.63
N LEU A 80 -4.99 -3.75 41.85
CA LEU A 80 -6.32 -3.82 42.50
C LEU A 80 -7.47 -3.44 41.57
N LEU A 81 -7.18 -2.67 40.52
CA LEU A 81 -8.05 -2.51 39.36
C LEU A 81 -7.52 -3.45 38.28
N GLY A 82 -8.14 -4.63 38.15
CA GLY A 82 -7.80 -5.58 37.09
C GLY A 82 -7.93 -4.92 35.71
N GLU A 83 -7.00 -5.23 34.82
CA GLU A 83 -7.05 -4.75 33.44
C GLU A 83 -8.38 -5.20 32.79
N PRO A 84 -9.11 -4.31 32.10
CA PRO A 84 -10.43 -4.65 31.56
C PRO A 84 -10.29 -5.71 30.47
N GLU A 85 -10.88 -6.89 30.69
CA GLU A 85 -10.85 -8.06 29.81
C GLU A 85 -11.63 -7.81 28.49
N ASN A 86 -11.05 -7.03 27.58
CA ASN A 86 -11.55 -6.82 26.22
C ASN A 86 -11.14 -7.95 25.25
N ASP A 87 -10.30 -8.88 25.69
CA ASP A 87 -9.69 -9.94 24.86
C ASP A 87 -10.69 -11.06 24.48
N ALA A 88 -11.92 -11.03 24.99
CA ALA A 88 -12.93 -12.07 24.77
C ALA A 88 -13.69 -11.94 23.43
N ASP A 89 -13.94 -10.71 22.96
CA ASP A 89 -14.73 -10.44 21.74
C ASP A 89 -13.85 -10.20 20.49
N LEU A 90 -12.55 -10.00 20.67
CA LEU A 90 -11.58 -9.90 19.58
C LEU A 90 -11.10 -11.30 19.15
N LEU A 91 -11.94 -11.98 18.36
CA LEU A 91 -11.46 -13.07 17.50
C LEU A 91 -10.35 -12.52 16.60
N ASP A 92 -9.11 -12.98 16.80
CA ASP A 92 -7.90 -12.53 16.08
C ASP A 92 -8.19 -12.33 14.57
N GLU A 93 -8.08 -11.08 14.10
CA GLU A 93 -8.31 -10.76 12.69
C GLU A 93 -7.37 -11.57 11.78
N ASP A 94 -6.18 -11.91 12.25
CA ASP A 94 -5.22 -12.79 11.57
C ASP A 94 -5.74 -14.22 11.39
N VAL A 95 -6.50 -14.76 12.35
CA VAL A 95 -7.13 -16.09 12.24
C VAL A 95 -8.30 -16.05 11.25
N LEU A 96 -9.13 -15.02 11.29
CA LEU A 96 -10.21 -14.81 10.33
C LEU A 96 -9.68 -14.61 8.90
N ASN A 97 -8.59 -13.86 8.74
CA ASN A 97 -7.90 -13.68 7.45
C ASN A 97 -7.24 -14.98 6.95
N ALA A 98 -6.67 -15.81 7.85
CA ALA A 98 -6.12 -17.10 7.49
C ALA A 98 -7.19 -18.08 6.97
N LEU A 99 -8.29 -18.24 7.72
CA LEU A 99 -9.43 -19.08 7.32
C LEU A 99 -10.08 -18.60 6.02
N LYS A 100 -10.16 -17.28 5.81
CA LYS A 100 -10.61 -16.71 4.54
C LYS A 100 -9.69 -17.09 3.38
N PHE A 101 -8.37 -16.98 3.56
CA PHE A 101 -7.40 -17.36 2.52
C PHE A 101 -7.51 -18.84 2.13
N GLU A 102 -7.65 -19.75 3.10
CA GLU A 102 -7.82 -21.19 2.81
C GLU A 102 -9.12 -21.44 2.02
N ARG A 103 -10.24 -20.84 2.44
CA ARG A 103 -11.52 -20.97 1.74
C ARG A 103 -11.48 -20.39 0.31
N ASP A 104 -10.82 -19.25 0.12
CA ASP A 104 -10.71 -18.60 -1.18
C ASP A 104 -9.72 -19.36 -2.12
N MET A 105 -8.70 -20.03 -1.56
CA MET A 105 -7.83 -20.98 -2.29
C MET A 105 -8.57 -22.27 -2.71
N ASP A 106 -9.41 -22.83 -1.85
CA ASP A 106 -10.17 -24.05 -2.17
C ASP A 106 -11.33 -23.78 -3.14
N ALA A 107 -11.93 -22.59 -3.08
CA ALA A 107 -12.84 -22.12 -4.12
C ALA A 107 -12.13 -22.00 -5.48
N LEU A 108 -10.90 -21.47 -5.51
CA LEU A 108 -10.11 -21.39 -6.75
C LEU A 108 -9.74 -22.78 -7.31
N ARG A 109 -9.38 -23.74 -6.45
CA ARG A 109 -9.18 -25.14 -6.85
C ARG A 109 -10.44 -25.75 -7.45
N MET A 110 -11.58 -25.64 -6.76
CA MET A 110 -12.86 -26.18 -7.23
C MET A 110 -13.29 -25.61 -8.58
N ILE A 111 -13.14 -24.28 -8.78
CA ILE A 111 -13.45 -23.63 -10.07
C ILE A 111 -12.53 -24.15 -11.18
N PHE A 112 -11.23 -24.33 -10.90
CA PHE A 112 -10.28 -24.85 -11.89
C PHE A 112 -10.53 -26.33 -12.21
N GLU A 113 -10.83 -27.16 -11.21
CA GLU A 113 -11.20 -28.56 -11.40
C GLU A 113 -12.48 -28.71 -12.21
N VAL A 114 -13.50 -27.89 -11.96
CA VAL A 114 -14.73 -27.88 -12.78
C VAL A 114 -14.44 -27.42 -14.22
N ALA A 115 -13.62 -26.38 -14.41
CA ALA A 115 -13.26 -25.88 -15.74
C ALA A 115 -12.33 -26.82 -16.54
N MET A 116 -11.57 -27.68 -15.86
CA MET A 116 -10.72 -28.71 -16.50
C MET A 116 -11.48 -30.03 -16.78
N ASN A 117 -12.58 -30.29 -16.09
CA ASN A 117 -13.47 -31.45 -16.29
C ASN A 117 -14.69 -31.12 -17.18
N ASP A 118 -14.67 -29.97 -17.84
CA ASP A 118 -15.67 -29.54 -18.83
C ASP A 118 -15.63 -30.51 -20.03
N PRO A 119 -16.74 -31.18 -20.41
CA PRO A 119 -16.70 -32.21 -21.46
C PRO A 119 -16.18 -31.70 -22.80
N GLU A 120 -16.39 -30.42 -23.13
CA GLU A 120 -15.84 -29.77 -24.33
C GLU A 120 -14.30 -29.80 -24.39
N LEU A 121 -13.62 -29.96 -23.25
CA LEU A 121 -12.16 -30.07 -23.13
C LEU A 121 -11.68 -31.52 -22.93
N ALA A 122 -12.58 -32.46 -22.64
CA ALA A 122 -12.25 -33.84 -22.30
C ALA A 122 -12.22 -34.79 -23.52
N GLU A 123 -13.02 -34.54 -24.55
CA GLU A 123 -13.19 -35.45 -25.70
C GLU A 123 -11.97 -35.53 -26.64
N GLY A 124 -10.98 -34.63 -26.49
CA GLY A 124 -9.83 -34.54 -27.39
C GLY A 124 -8.55 -35.26 -26.95
N ASN A 125 -8.55 -36.19 -25.99
CA ASN A 125 -7.31 -36.78 -25.45
C ASN A 125 -7.44 -38.27 -24.98
N THR A 126 -7.81 -39.17 -25.89
CA THR A 126 -7.42 -40.59 -25.79
C THR A 126 -7.04 -41.13 -27.17
N GLU A 127 -5.84 -41.72 -27.27
CA GLU A 127 -5.15 -42.13 -28.51
C GLU A 127 -4.51 -40.96 -29.30
N GLU A 128 -3.54 -41.28 -30.17
CA GLU A 128 -2.77 -40.37 -31.06
C GLU A 128 -1.84 -39.27 -30.49
N VAL A 129 -1.26 -39.43 -29.28
CA VAL A 129 0.04 -38.79 -28.96
C VAL A 129 1.00 -39.80 -28.32
N LYS A 130 2.01 -40.24 -29.08
CA LYS A 130 3.12 -41.09 -28.58
C LYS A 130 4.42 -41.08 -29.39
N ASP A 131 4.40 -40.56 -30.62
CA ASP A 131 5.47 -40.73 -31.61
C ASP A 131 6.01 -39.37 -32.15
N LEU A 132 6.17 -38.35 -31.29
CA LEU A 132 6.59 -36.98 -31.68
C LEU A 132 7.64 -36.34 -30.74
N ASP A 133 8.44 -37.13 -30.03
CA ASP A 133 9.41 -36.65 -29.02
C ASP A 133 10.87 -36.49 -29.51
N GLU A 134 11.19 -36.66 -30.82
CA GLU A 134 12.59 -36.72 -31.31
C GLU A 134 13.06 -35.63 -32.31
N ASP A 135 12.17 -34.87 -32.98
CA ASP A 135 12.54 -34.06 -34.18
C ASP A 135 12.50 -32.50 -34.01
N LEU A 136 12.58 -31.94 -32.79
CA LEU A 136 12.36 -30.49 -32.55
C LEU A 136 13.42 -29.72 -31.72
N GLU A 137 14.68 -30.18 -31.65
CA GLU A 137 15.77 -29.42 -30.99
C GLU A 137 16.66 -28.58 -31.94
N GLU A 138 16.53 -28.67 -33.27
CA GLU A 138 17.48 -28.03 -34.22
C GLU A 138 16.84 -27.03 -35.23
N GLU A 139 16.23 -25.94 -34.74
CA GLU A 139 16.37 -24.59 -35.34
C GLU A 139 15.74 -23.48 -34.47
N LEU A 140 16.55 -22.47 -34.09
CA LEU A 140 16.23 -21.02 -34.12
C LEU A 140 17.24 -20.21 -33.28
N ALA A 141 18.10 -19.44 -33.97
CA ALA A 141 18.91 -18.41 -33.35
C ALA A 141 18.09 -17.11 -33.14
N PRO A 142 18.45 -16.24 -32.17
CA PRO A 142 17.63 -15.08 -31.83
C PRO A 142 17.79 -13.92 -32.84
N GLU A 143 16.72 -13.60 -33.57
CA GLU A 143 16.61 -12.30 -34.25
C GLU A 143 16.22 -11.18 -33.29
N ASN A 144 16.56 -9.95 -33.67
CA ASN A 144 16.60 -8.77 -32.81
C ASN A 144 15.45 -7.80 -33.12
N PRO A 145 14.55 -7.46 -32.17
CA PRO A 145 13.63 -6.33 -32.32
C PRO A 145 14.11 -5.13 -31.49
N GLN A 146 15.00 -4.31 -32.07
CA GLN A 146 15.15 -2.91 -31.67
C GLN A 146 14.52 -2.01 -32.74
N GLU A 147 13.27 -1.58 -32.53
CA GLU A 147 12.77 -0.24 -32.90
C GLU A 147 11.31 -0.07 -32.44
N GLN A 148 10.80 1.17 -32.50
CA GLN A 148 9.40 1.56 -32.23
C GLN A 148 8.89 1.37 -30.78
N LEU A 149 9.35 2.22 -29.84
CA LEU A 149 8.49 2.70 -28.73
C LEU A 149 8.96 4.01 -28.05
N GLU A 150 9.58 4.93 -28.79
CA GLU A 150 9.70 6.33 -28.34
C GLU A 150 8.45 7.11 -28.76
N GLY A 151 7.57 7.47 -27.80
CA GLY A 151 6.37 8.25 -28.17
C GLY A 151 5.28 8.53 -27.13
N ALA A 152 5.36 8.13 -25.86
CA ALA A 152 4.30 8.41 -24.88
C ALA A 152 4.75 8.38 -23.40
N SER A 153 5.64 9.27 -22.96
CA SER A 153 5.90 9.55 -21.53
C SER A 153 6.68 10.85 -21.31
N LYS A 154 6.01 11.99 -21.44
CA LYS A 154 6.46 13.29 -20.93
C LYS A 154 5.24 14.12 -20.55
N GLU A 155 5.42 15.03 -19.60
CA GLU A 155 4.40 15.93 -19.05
C GLU A 155 3.24 15.20 -18.34
N ILE A 156 3.42 14.99 -17.02
CA ILE A 156 2.56 15.56 -15.96
C ILE A 156 3.40 15.57 -14.67
N TYR A 157 3.68 16.76 -14.14
CA TYR A 157 4.25 17.01 -12.82
C TYR A 157 3.99 18.49 -12.47
N SER A 158 3.64 18.80 -11.20
CA SER A 158 3.34 20.14 -10.65
C SER A 158 2.36 20.99 -11.50
N ASP A 159 1.09 21.15 -11.11
CA ASP A 159 0.70 21.89 -9.89
C ASP A 159 -0.54 21.31 -9.18
N GLU A 160 -1.10 22.07 -8.22
CA GLU A 160 -2.23 21.77 -7.30
C GLU A 160 -1.88 20.97 -6.03
N CYS A 161 -1.24 21.63 -5.04
CA CYS A 161 -1.30 21.18 -3.64
C CYS A 161 -1.17 22.32 -2.59
N ASP A 162 -1.77 23.50 -2.88
CA ASP A 162 -1.70 24.69 -2.02
C ASP A 162 -3.10 25.30 -1.73
N ASP A 163 -3.97 24.58 -1.00
CA ASP A 163 -5.03 25.25 -0.20
C ASP A 163 -5.57 24.41 0.98
N LEU A 164 -4.70 23.86 1.85
CA LEU A 164 -5.11 23.40 3.18
C LEU A 164 -5.23 24.59 4.15
N LYS A 165 -6.23 25.43 3.86
CA LYS A 165 -6.58 26.61 4.64
C LYS A 165 -7.02 26.20 6.05
N ILE A 166 -6.16 26.45 7.05
CA ILE A 166 -6.42 26.11 8.45
C ILE A 166 -7.71 26.80 8.90
N MET A 167 -8.75 26.00 9.17
CA MET A 167 -10.00 26.43 9.76
C MET A 167 -9.78 26.82 11.22
N ASN A 168 -9.27 28.04 11.42
CA ASN A 168 -9.23 28.69 12.73
C ASN A 168 -10.66 28.88 13.23
N LEU A 169 -11.12 27.95 14.06
CA LEU A 169 -12.36 28.06 14.81
C LEU A 169 -12.24 29.19 15.82
N GLN A 170 -12.56 30.41 15.39
CA GLN A 170 -12.85 31.52 16.29
C GLN A 170 -14.13 31.20 17.07
N ILE A 171 -13.96 30.48 18.17
CA ILE A 171 -14.97 30.34 19.21
C ILE A 171 -15.22 31.74 19.74
N ASN A 172 -16.32 32.35 19.29
CA ASN A 172 -16.80 33.61 19.84
C ASN A 172 -17.36 33.35 21.24
N GLU A 173 -16.47 33.29 22.23
CA GLU A 173 -16.85 33.35 23.64
C GLU A 173 -17.53 34.69 23.93
N ARG A 174 -18.85 34.74 23.75
CA ARG A 174 -19.70 35.76 24.33
C ARG A 174 -19.83 35.51 25.83
N GLN A 175 -18.74 35.67 26.57
CA GLN A 175 -18.80 35.81 28.02
C GLN A 175 -19.65 37.05 28.33
N SER A 176 -20.87 36.81 28.78
CA SER A 176 -21.77 37.86 29.25
C SER A 176 -21.31 38.29 30.65
N PRO A 177 -20.84 39.54 30.86
CA PRO A 177 -20.53 40.02 32.19
C PRO A 177 -21.86 40.30 32.92
N PHE A 178 -22.41 39.28 33.58
CA PHE A 178 -23.53 39.44 34.48
C PHE A 178 -23.06 40.31 35.66
N LYS A 179 -23.68 41.49 35.82
CA LYS A 179 -23.27 42.48 36.83
C LYS A 179 -24.05 42.26 38.12
N ASP A 180 -23.46 41.52 39.05
CA ASP A 180 -23.87 41.57 40.45
C ASP A 180 -23.26 42.80 41.13
N GLU A 181 -24.01 43.90 41.21
CA GLU A 181 -23.82 44.90 42.26
C GLU A 181 -25.08 45.75 42.50
N GLN A 182 -25.26 46.20 43.75
CA GLN A 182 -26.35 47.05 44.28
C GLN A 182 -27.68 46.37 44.68
N LEU A 183 -27.61 45.52 45.72
CA LEU A 183 -28.67 45.51 46.73
C LEU A 183 -28.61 46.83 47.53
N GLN A 184 -29.63 47.67 47.43
CA GLN A 184 -29.76 48.89 48.24
C GLN A 184 -30.64 48.62 49.49
N ASP A 185 -30.27 49.22 50.63
CA ASP A 185 -30.94 49.04 51.91
C ASP A 185 -32.39 49.54 51.92
N ILE A 186 -33.36 48.62 51.91
CA ILE A 186 -34.75 48.93 52.28
C ILE A 186 -34.91 48.77 53.80
N LYS A 187 -34.82 49.90 54.51
CA LYS A 187 -34.99 49.97 55.97
C LYS A 187 -36.41 49.54 56.39
N PRO A 188 -36.58 48.78 57.49
CA PRO A 188 -37.90 48.55 58.08
C PRO A 188 -38.45 49.84 58.70
N HIS A 189 -39.70 50.20 58.38
CA HIS A 189 -40.35 51.38 58.93
C HIS A 189 -41.03 51.06 60.27
N VAL A 190 -40.34 51.32 61.38
CA VAL A 190 -40.95 51.35 62.72
C VAL A 190 -41.75 52.66 62.89
N LYS A 191 -42.90 52.59 63.58
CA LYS A 191 -43.71 53.75 64.00
C LYS A 191 -44.38 53.50 65.37
N GLU A 192 -43.65 53.86 66.42
CA GLU A 192 -44.11 54.14 67.79
C GLU A 192 -43.13 55.20 68.35
N VAL A 193 -43.48 56.18 69.19
CA VAL A 193 -44.75 56.71 69.72
C VAL A 193 -44.48 58.20 70.07
N ASP A 194 -45.52 59.06 70.07
CA ASP A 194 -45.76 60.20 71.01
C ASP A 194 -46.97 61.01 70.47
N ARG A 195 -47.98 61.53 71.20
CA ARG A 195 -48.23 61.99 72.60
C ARG A 195 -47.91 63.47 72.93
N GLU A 196 -48.87 64.34 72.63
CA GLU A 196 -49.32 65.55 73.37
C GLU A 196 -50.65 65.98 72.68
N LEU A 197 -51.79 66.35 73.29
CA LEU A 197 -52.25 66.96 74.57
C LEU A 197 -52.53 68.47 74.46
N VAL A 198 -53.83 68.85 74.53
CA VAL A 198 -54.49 70.19 74.73
C VAL A 198 -56.01 69.94 74.45
N THR A 199 -57.03 70.12 75.32
CA THR A 199 -57.60 71.27 76.10
C THR A 199 -58.27 72.37 75.25
N LEU A 200 -59.40 73.01 75.62
CA LEU A 200 -60.46 72.76 76.63
C LEU A 200 -61.79 72.46 75.85
N GLU A 201 -63.07 72.80 76.14
CA GLU A 201 -63.95 73.45 77.15
C GLU A 201 -65.22 72.54 77.26
N THR A 202 -66.18 72.49 78.20
CA THR A 202 -66.90 73.39 79.16
C THR A 202 -67.89 74.42 78.59
N GLU A 203 -69.19 74.09 78.58
CA GLU A 203 -70.30 75.02 78.87
C GLU A 203 -71.43 74.27 79.62
N GLU A 204 -71.82 74.78 80.80
CA GLU A 204 -73.12 74.57 81.47
C GLU A 204 -73.65 75.96 81.83
N GLU A 205 -74.92 76.27 81.58
CA GLU A 205 -75.58 77.49 82.10
C GLU A 205 -76.98 77.18 82.65
N GLU A 206 -77.37 77.90 83.70
CA GLU A 206 -78.58 77.68 84.50
C GLU A 206 -79.76 78.61 84.09
N SER A 207 -80.78 78.67 84.97
CA SER A 207 -81.71 79.79 85.24
C SER A 207 -83.17 79.66 84.73
N THR A 208 -84.22 80.15 85.41
CA THR A 208 -84.44 80.58 86.82
C THR A 208 -85.96 80.77 87.10
N ILE A 209 -86.37 80.76 88.40
CA ILE A 209 -87.55 81.52 88.96
C ILE A 209 -88.96 81.00 88.54
N GLN A 210 -90.07 81.02 89.31
CA GLN A 210 -90.49 81.79 90.51
C GLN A 210 -91.36 80.96 91.52
N GLU A 211 -91.73 81.61 92.65
CA GLU A 211 -92.67 81.27 93.76
C GLU A 211 -93.86 80.30 93.44
N ASP A 212 -94.38 79.45 94.34
CA ASP A 212 -94.47 79.53 95.83
C ASP A 212 -94.52 78.13 96.54
N GLU A 213 -94.90 78.04 97.83
CA GLU A 213 -95.13 76.83 98.67
C GLU A 213 -93.90 75.99 99.12
N GLY A 214 -93.05 76.59 99.96
CA GLY A 214 -91.79 76.01 100.47
C GLY A 214 -91.84 74.81 101.45
N LEU A 215 -92.94 74.07 101.60
CA LEU A 215 -93.01 72.88 102.49
C LEU A 215 -93.45 71.58 101.80
N GLU A 216 -94.30 71.63 100.78
CA GLU A 216 -94.60 70.46 99.96
C GLU A 216 -93.44 70.13 99.02
N ASN A 217 -92.82 71.16 98.43
CA ASN A 217 -91.71 70.99 97.50
C ASN A 217 -90.49 70.32 98.14
N LEU A 218 -90.26 70.47 99.44
CA LEU A 218 -89.16 69.78 100.14
C LEU A 218 -89.43 68.26 100.28
N ARG A 219 -90.69 67.85 100.44
CA ARG A 219 -91.08 66.42 100.37
C ARG A 219 -91.06 65.89 98.94
N ARG A 220 -91.50 66.70 97.97
CA ARG A 220 -91.52 66.35 96.53
C ARG A 220 -90.12 66.21 95.94
N ALA A 221 -89.17 67.05 96.36
CA ALA A 221 -87.75 66.95 96.00
C ALA A 221 -87.08 65.71 96.61
N ILE A 222 -87.35 65.38 97.88
CA ILE A 222 -86.88 64.13 98.50
C ILE A 222 -87.48 62.89 97.80
N ALA A 223 -88.72 62.98 97.31
CA ALA A 223 -89.32 61.91 96.51
C ALA A 223 -88.70 61.77 95.11
N ALA A 224 -88.40 62.90 94.43
CA ALA A 224 -87.70 62.89 93.13
C ALA A 224 -86.29 62.30 93.25
N LEU A 225 -85.47 62.82 94.18
CA LEU A 225 -84.15 62.27 94.52
C LEU A 225 -84.25 60.81 95.03
N GLY A 226 -85.39 60.40 95.59
CA GLY A 226 -85.67 59.02 95.95
C GLY A 226 -86.01 58.10 94.77
N GLY A 227 -86.56 58.65 93.68
CA GLY A 227 -86.94 57.93 92.46
C GLY A 227 -85.79 57.75 91.47
N ASN A 228 -84.86 58.71 91.42
CA ASN A 228 -83.67 58.66 90.54
C ASN A 228 -82.79 57.43 90.76
N LYS A 229 -82.97 56.66 91.84
CA LYS A 229 -82.37 55.33 92.05
C LYS A 229 -82.58 54.37 90.87
N SER A 230 -83.63 54.53 90.06
CA SER A 230 -83.79 53.75 88.83
C SER A 230 -82.76 54.15 87.77
N GLU A 231 -82.54 55.45 87.57
CA GLU A 231 -81.57 55.98 86.59
C GLU A 231 -80.14 55.82 87.10
N GLU A 232 -79.88 56.05 88.39
CA GLU A 232 -78.61 55.73 89.04
C GLU A 232 -78.29 54.22 88.95
N SER A 233 -79.28 53.32 89.10
CA SER A 233 -79.05 51.88 88.96
C SER A 233 -78.84 51.46 87.51
N GLN A 234 -79.51 52.11 86.54
CA GLN A 234 -79.28 51.85 85.11
C GLN A 234 -77.93 52.39 84.66
N ALA A 235 -77.56 53.61 85.07
CA ALA A 235 -76.23 54.17 84.86
C ALA A 235 -75.15 53.34 85.57
N ALA A 236 -75.40 52.82 86.78
CA ALA A 236 -74.49 51.91 87.46
C ALA A 236 -74.37 50.55 86.77
N GLN A 237 -75.45 50.00 86.21
CA GLN A 237 -75.39 48.79 85.37
C GLN A 237 -74.61 49.05 84.09
N GLN A 238 -74.92 50.11 83.33
CA GLN A 238 -74.19 50.50 82.13
C GLN A 238 -72.70 50.79 82.43
N LEU A 239 -72.40 51.40 83.58
CA LEU A 239 -71.03 51.62 84.06
C LEU A 239 -70.35 50.29 84.45
N GLN A 240 -71.09 49.30 84.93
CA GLN A 240 -70.55 47.98 85.27
C GLN A 240 -70.34 47.11 84.02
N GLU A 241 -71.30 47.12 83.09
CA GLU A 241 -71.25 46.47 81.79
C GLU A 241 -70.10 47.05 80.97
N SER A 242 -69.99 48.38 80.82
CA SER A 242 -68.84 49.02 80.16
C SER A 242 -67.52 48.83 80.89
N LYS A 243 -67.49 48.67 82.23
CA LYS A 243 -66.28 48.25 82.97
C LYS A 243 -65.88 46.82 82.65
N ASP A 244 -66.83 45.91 82.52
CA ASP A 244 -66.58 44.49 82.25
C ASP A 244 -66.30 44.24 80.76
N GLU A 245 -66.84 45.06 79.86
CA GLU A 245 -66.39 45.20 78.47
C GLU A 245 -64.98 45.79 78.40
N LEU A 246 -64.66 46.84 79.17
CA LEU A 246 -63.29 47.37 79.28
C LEU A 246 -62.30 46.38 79.92
N LYS A 247 -62.75 45.37 80.68
CA LYS A 247 -61.91 44.25 81.11
C LYS A 247 -61.70 43.27 79.96
N LYS A 248 -62.78 42.78 79.32
CA LYS A 248 -62.70 41.90 78.14
C LYS A 248 -61.81 42.49 77.06
N LEU A 249 -62.04 43.74 76.65
CA LEU A 249 -61.22 44.43 75.65
C LEU A 249 -59.76 44.62 76.07
N LYS A 250 -59.43 44.64 77.37
CA LYS A 250 -58.03 44.62 77.85
C LYS A 250 -57.44 43.21 77.84
N GLU A 251 -58.22 42.19 78.18
CA GLU A 251 -57.83 40.78 78.12
C GLU A 251 -57.65 40.31 76.66
N ASP A 252 -58.52 40.74 75.75
CA ASP A 252 -58.43 40.56 74.30
C ASP A 252 -57.19 41.31 73.74
N LEU A 253 -56.97 42.56 74.16
CA LEU A 253 -55.77 43.33 73.77
C LEU A 253 -54.48 42.69 74.31
N GLU A 254 -54.49 42.14 75.52
CA GLU A 254 -53.34 41.43 76.08
C GLU A 254 -53.10 40.07 75.44
N THR A 255 -54.16 39.32 75.09
CA THR A 255 -54.03 38.04 74.41
C THR A 255 -53.58 38.22 72.96
N GLU A 256 -54.10 39.19 72.20
CA GLU A 256 -53.53 39.53 70.88
C GLU A 256 -52.11 40.10 71.00
N LYS A 257 -51.75 40.86 72.04
CA LYS A 257 -50.33 41.27 72.26
C LYS A 257 -49.40 40.08 72.52
N ARG A 258 -49.87 39.05 73.24
CA ARG A 258 -49.10 37.81 73.44
C ARG A 258 -49.01 37.04 72.13
N VAL A 259 -50.14 36.77 71.48
CA VAL A 259 -50.22 36.04 70.21
C VAL A 259 -49.44 36.72 69.08
N THR A 260 -49.43 38.06 68.98
CA THR A 260 -48.61 38.80 68.00
C THR A 260 -47.12 38.75 68.33
N LYS A 261 -46.74 38.82 69.61
CA LYS A 261 -45.35 38.60 70.04
C LYS A 261 -44.87 37.18 69.74
N ASP A 262 -45.70 36.18 70.00
CA ASP A 262 -45.39 34.77 69.71
C ASP A 262 -45.28 34.55 68.19
N LYS A 263 -46.18 35.13 67.39
CA LYS A 263 -46.08 35.16 65.92
C LYS A 263 -44.77 35.82 65.45
N LEU A 264 -44.35 36.93 66.06
CA LEU A 264 -43.07 37.60 65.76
C LEU A 264 -41.87 36.70 66.09
N GLN A 265 -41.85 36.07 67.27
CA GLN A 265 -40.75 35.16 67.66
C GLN A 265 -40.66 33.95 66.72
N ASN A 266 -41.78 33.34 66.34
CA ASN A 266 -41.83 32.26 65.34
C ASN A 266 -41.32 32.71 63.96
N LEU A 267 -41.53 33.98 63.59
CA LEU A 267 -40.99 34.55 62.35
C LEU A 267 -39.48 34.84 62.47
N GLU A 268 -39.02 35.38 63.59
CA GLU A 268 -37.59 35.62 63.87
C GLU A 268 -36.79 34.31 63.85
N GLU A 269 -37.31 33.26 64.48
CA GLU A 269 -36.71 31.92 64.45
C GLU A 269 -36.65 31.39 63.02
N ARG A 270 -37.76 31.41 62.27
CA ARG A 270 -37.76 31.03 60.83
C ARG A 270 -36.78 31.87 59.99
N ILE A 271 -36.58 33.15 60.30
CA ILE A 271 -35.63 34.04 59.62
C ILE A 271 -34.18 33.66 59.97
N ALA A 272 -33.89 33.33 61.23
CA ALA A 272 -32.57 32.82 61.63
C ALA A 272 -32.26 31.47 60.97
N ASP A 273 -33.23 30.58 60.97
CA ASP A 273 -33.15 29.21 60.46
C ASP A 273 -32.98 29.18 58.92
N THR A 274 -33.71 30.03 58.20
CA THR A 274 -33.52 30.22 56.74
C THR A 274 -32.20 30.91 56.39
N LYS A 275 -31.75 31.91 57.17
CA LYS A 275 -30.41 32.53 57.01
C LYS A 275 -29.29 31.53 57.26
N TYR A 276 -29.44 30.62 58.22
CA TYR A 276 -28.46 29.56 58.47
C TYR A 276 -28.43 28.56 57.29
N LYS A 277 -29.59 28.07 56.86
CA LYS A 277 -29.71 27.16 55.71
C LYS A 277 -29.12 27.78 54.43
N LEU A 278 -29.37 29.06 54.16
CA LEU A 278 -28.79 29.79 53.03
C LEU A 278 -27.26 29.87 53.11
N ARG A 279 -26.68 30.14 54.28
CA ARG A 279 -25.21 30.13 54.48
C ARG A 279 -24.61 28.74 54.29
N CYS A 280 -25.30 27.68 54.73
CA CYS A 280 -24.87 26.30 54.49
C CYS A 280 -24.88 25.95 53.00
N VAL A 281 -25.96 26.28 52.28
CA VAL A 281 -26.06 26.06 50.82
C VAL A 281 -25.00 26.86 50.07
N SER A 282 -24.80 28.14 50.40
CA SER A 282 -23.72 28.95 49.80
C SER A 282 -22.37 28.27 49.96
N ARG A 283 -22.00 27.88 51.19
CA ARG A 283 -20.70 27.25 51.47
C ARG A 283 -20.53 25.88 50.80
N VAL A 284 -21.61 25.14 50.58
CA VAL A 284 -21.58 23.89 49.79
C VAL A 284 -21.34 24.21 48.32
N ASN A 285 -22.08 25.16 47.75
CA ASN A 285 -21.90 25.61 46.36
C ASN A 285 -20.48 26.19 46.11
N ASP A 286 -19.93 26.95 47.04
CA ASP A 286 -18.54 27.48 46.98
C ASP A 286 -17.52 26.33 46.92
N LEU A 287 -17.75 25.26 47.71
CA LEU A 287 -16.91 24.06 47.70
C LEU A 287 -17.07 23.27 46.41
N GLU A 288 -18.30 23.02 45.97
CA GLU A 288 -18.62 22.31 44.71
C GLU A 288 -18.01 23.03 43.50
N TYR A 289 -18.16 24.35 43.41
CA TYR A 289 -17.50 25.18 42.39
C TYR A 289 -15.97 25.02 42.43
N SER A 290 -15.35 25.11 43.61
CA SER A 290 -13.90 24.96 43.75
C SER A 290 -13.39 23.55 43.40
N LEU A 291 -14.22 22.52 43.55
CA LEU A 291 -13.92 21.13 43.17
C LEU A 291 -14.06 20.94 41.66
N VAL A 292 -15.12 21.47 41.05
CA VAL A 292 -15.32 21.46 39.60
C VAL A 292 -14.19 22.21 38.90
N GLN A 293 -13.85 23.43 39.33
CA GLN A 293 -12.76 24.22 38.77
C GLN A 293 -11.44 23.44 38.77
N ARG A 294 -11.03 22.87 39.91
CA ARG A 294 -9.78 22.08 40.01
C ARG A 294 -9.81 20.80 39.19
N TRP A 295 -10.98 20.18 39.02
CA TRP A 295 -11.14 19.02 38.15
C TRP A 295 -11.00 19.40 36.68
N GLU A 296 -11.56 20.54 36.25
CA GLU A 296 -11.40 21.03 34.88
C GLU A 296 -9.96 21.49 34.59
N GLU A 297 -9.32 22.21 35.51
CA GLU A 297 -7.89 22.56 35.46
C GLU A 297 -7.02 21.31 35.32
N GLY A 298 -7.26 20.28 36.14
CA GLY A 298 -6.54 19.01 36.09
C GLY A 298 -6.77 18.25 34.77
N ARG A 299 -8.01 18.20 34.28
CA ARG A 299 -8.38 17.58 32.99
C ARG A 299 -7.70 18.28 31.81
N LEU A 300 -7.67 19.62 31.81
CA LEU A 300 -7.00 20.42 30.77
C LEU A 300 -5.47 20.23 30.81
N ALA A 301 -4.86 20.26 32.00
CA ALA A 301 -3.43 20.01 32.17
C ALA A 301 -3.03 18.59 31.71
N GLN A 302 -3.81 17.57 32.07
CA GLN A 302 -3.60 16.20 31.61
C GLN A 302 -3.73 16.10 30.08
N GLY A 303 -4.78 16.70 29.50
CA GLY A 303 -4.98 16.73 28.05
C GLY A 303 -3.82 17.40 27.30
N THR A 304 -3.32 18.51 27.83
CA THR A 304 -2.15 19.23 27.28
C THR A 304 -0.89 18.34 27.32
N ILE A 305 -0.58 17.75 28.49
CA ILE A 305 0.59 16.86 28.65
C ILE A 305 0.49 15.64 27.71
N TRP A 306 -0.69 15.07 27.52
CA TRP A 306 -0.92 13.94 26.61
C TRP A 306 -0.74 14.36 25.15
N GLY A 307 -1.32 15.50 24.74
CA GLY A 307 -1.17 16.06 23.40
C GLY A 307 0.28 16.37 23.04
N GLU A 308 0.98 17.12 23.89
CA GLU A 308 2.40 17.43 23.69
C GLU A 308 3.28 16.17 23.63
N ASN A 309 2.99 15.13 24.41
CA ASN A 309 3.78 13.90 24.40
C ASN A 309 3.50 13.03 23.18
N ALA A 310 2.29 13.05 22.63
CA ALA A 310 1.97 12.47 21.33
C ALA A 310 2.69 13.25 20.20
N GLU A 311 2.63 14.59 20.21
CA GLU A 311 3.36 15.43 19.27
C GLU A 311 4.87 15.16 19.30
N ARG A 312 5.47 15.11 20.50
CA ARG A 312 6.88 14.73 20.70
C ARG A 312 7.20 13.30 20.26
N ALA A 313 6.23 12.39 20.18
CA ALA A 313 6.43 11.07 19.57
C ALA A 313 6.44 11.19 18.05
N TYR A 314 5.40 11.77 17.45
CA TYR A 314 5.32 11.96 15.99
C TYR A 314 6.49 12.77 15.43
N LEU A 315 6.97 13.80 16.12
CA LEU A 315 8.15 14.57 15.72
C LEU A 315 9.44 13.73 15.71
N ARG A 316 9.59 12.76 16.64
CA ARG A 316 10.71 11.81 16.62
C ARG A 316 10.58 10.83 15.46
N ASP A 317 9.38 10.27 15.25
CA ASP A 317 9.13 9.35 14.13
C ASP A 317 9.38 10.03 12.77
N ILE A 318 8.96 11.28 12.60
CA ILE A 318 9.23 12.11 11.40
C ILE A 318 10.74 12.32 11.20
N LEU A 319 11.50 12.60 12.26
CA LEU A 319 12.96 12.76 12.17
C LEU A 319 13.66 11.43 11.83
N ASP A 320 13.23 10.32 12.42
CA ASP A 320 13.76 8.99 12.13
C ASP A 320 13.43 8.52 10.70
N ILE A 321 12.23 8.81 10.20
CA ILE A 321 11.82 8.54 8.81
C ILE A 321 12.65 9.40 7.84
N ARG A 322 12.80 10.70 8.10
CA ARG A 322 13.68 11.59 7.30
C ARG A 322 15.13 11.11 7.27
N GLN A 323 15.64 10.61 8.40
CA GLN A 323 16.99 10.02 8.46
C GLN A 323 17.12 8.71 7.70
N LYS A 324 16.07 7.87 7.63
CA LYS A 324 16.06 6.65 6.82
C LYS A 324 16.02 7.00 5.33
N LEU A 325 15.11 7.89 4.93
CA LEU A 325 14.97 8.36 3.56
C LEU A 325 16.29 8.94 3.01
N ALA A 326 16.95 9.84 3.76
CA ALA A 326 18.23 10.42 3.33
C ALA A 326 19.40 9.40 3.24
N ARG A 327 19.29 8.23 3.89
CA ARG A 327 20.24 7.11 3.71
C ARG A 327 19.88 6.28 2.48
N GLU A 328 18.59 5.99 2.29
CA GLU A 328 18.08 5.25 1.13
C GLU A 328 18.30 6.02 -0.19
N GLU A 329 18.11 7.35 -0.20
CA GLU A 329 18.44 8.23 -1.32
C GLU A 329 19.92 8.14 -1.72
N ARG A 330 20.82 8.15 -0.73
CA ARG A 330 22.28 8.02 -0.94
C ARG A 330 22.64 6.66 -1.51
N VAL A 331 22.18 5.57 -0.87
CA VAL A 331 22.42 4.20 -1.35
C VAL A 331 21.81 4.01 -2.75
N SER A 332 20.66 4.61 -3.03
CA SER A 332 20.03 4.59 -4.36
C SER A 332 20.84 5.36 -5.41
N ALA A 333 21.49 6.46 -5.04
CA ALA A 333 22.38 7.21 -5.92
C ALA A 333 23.69 6.45 -6.18
N GLU A 334 24.28 5.85 -5.15
CA GLU A 334 25.46 4.99 -5.25
C GLU A 334 25.17 3.77 -6.16
N LEU A 335 24.04 3.07 -5.96
CA LEU A 335 23.60 1.95 -6.79
C LEU A 335 23.33 2.35 -8.24
N ARG A 336 22.72 3.53 -8.48
CA ARG A 336 22.58 4.09 -9.83
C ARG A 336 23.96 4.36 -10.48
N SER A 337 24.90 4.94 -9.73
CA SER A 337 26.27 5.18 -10.21
C SER A 337 27.06 3.90 -10.49
N PHE A 338 26.76 2.81 -9.79
CA PHE A 338 27.36 1.49 -9.99
C PHE A 338 26.84 0.86 -11.27
N ARG A 339 25.52 0.72 -11.40
CA ARG A 339 24.87 0.19 -12.62
C ARG A 339 25.24 0.98 -13.87
N GLN A 340 25.35 2.30 -13.78
CA GLN A 340 25.77 3.13 -14.92
C GLN A 340 27.20 2.82 -15.37
N ARG A 341 28.11 2.49 -14.45
CA ARG A 341 29.48 2.05 -14.78
C ARG A 341 29.48 0.65 -15.41
N GLU A 342 28.73 -0.30 -14.85
CA GLU A 342 28.57 -1.65 -15.44
C GLU A 342 28.04 -1.57 -16.88
N ILE A 343 27.01 -0.73 -17.12
CA ILE A 343 26.46 -0.50 -18.47
C ILE A 343 27.53 0.09 -19.41
N MET A 344 28.31 1.07 -18.95
CA MET A 344 29.39 1.66 -19.75
C MET A 344 30.53 0.66 -20.04
N GLU A 345 30.90 -0.19 -19.08
CA GLU A 345 31.88 -1.26 -19.28
C GLU A 345 31.39 -2.33 -20.26
N LEU A 346 30.13 -2.75 -20.15
CA LEU A 346 29.53 -3.69 -21.09
C LEU A 346 29.42 -3.09 -22.50
N GLN A 347 29.02 -1.82 -22.64
CA GLN A 347 29.03 -1.10 -23.91
C GLN A 347 30.42 -0.97 -24.52
N ALA A 348 31.47 -0.77 -23.70
CA ALA A 348 32.85 -0.75 -24.16
C ALA A 348 33.31 -2.13 -24.68
N ARG A 349 33.00 -3.21 -23.94
CA ARG A 349 33.30 -4.59 -24.37
C ARG A 349 32.53 -4.97 -25.64
N ILE A 350 31.26 -4.56 -25.78
CA ILE A 350 30.47 -4.78 -27.01
C ILE A 350 31.15 -4.12 -28.20
N LYS A 351 31.62 -2.87 -28.07
CA LYS A 351 32.38 -2.18 -29.14
C LYS A 351 33.70 -2.87 -29.46
N GLU A 352 34.47 -3.28 -28.46
CA GLU A 352 35.70 -4.05 -28.63
C GLU A 352 35.45 -5.37 -29.41
N TRP A 353 34.36 -6.08 -29.11
CA TRP A 353 33.98 -7.29 -29.83
C TRP A 353 33.47 -7.01 -31.25
N GLN A 354 32.72 -5.93 -31.48
CA GLN A 354 32.29 -5.49 -32.81
C GLN A 354 33.49 -5.10 -33.69
N GLU A 355 34.44 -4.33 -33.15
CA GLU A 355 35.68 -3.95 -33.83
C GLU A 355 36.54 -5.18 -34.16
N ARG A 356 36.69 -6.12 -33.21
CA ARG A 356 37.35 -7.41 -33.45
C ARG A 356 36.68 -8.21 -34.56
N TYR A 357 35.37 -8.44 -34.47
CA TYR A 357 34.61 -9.19 -35.47
C TYR A 357 34.78 -8.59 -36.87
N VAL A 358 34.62 -7.26 -37.01
CA VAL A 358 34.79 -6.57 -38.29
C VAL A 358 36.25 -6.59 -38.77
N SER A 359 37.24 -6.60 -37.87
CA SER A 359 38.66 -6.75 -38.25
C SER A 359 38.98 -8.17 -38.74
N GLU A 360 38.34 -9.18 -38.16
CA GLU A 360 38.57 -10.60 -38.44
C GLU A 360 37.83 -11.05 -39.70
N MET A 361 36.59 -10.57 -39.93
CA MET A 361 35.91 -10.71 -41.23
C MET A 361 36.82 -10.19 -42.35
N ARG A 362 37.31 -8.94 -42.24
CA ARG A 362 38.27 -8.36 -43.21
C ARG A 362 39.61 -9.12 -43.33
N ARG A 363 39.95 -10.01 -42.40
CA ARG A 363 41.11 -10.91 -42.52
C ARG A 363 40.72 -12.13 -43.37
N VAL A 364 39.61 -12.77 -43.03
CA VAL A 364 39.04 -13.93 -43.74
C VAL A 364 38.69 -13.58 -45.19
N ASP A 365 38.08 -12.43 -45.44
CA ASP A 365 37.72 -11.95 -46.78
C ASP A 365 38.94 -11.90 -47.72
N ARG A 366 40.05 -11.29 -47.25
CA ARG A 366 41.31 -11.20 -48.03
C ARG A 366 41.97 -12.56 -48.24
N GLU A 367 41.83 -13.47 -47.28
CA GLU A 367 42.33 -14.84 -47.42
C GLU A 367 41.49 -15.61 -48.44
N ALA A 368 40.17 -15.43 -48.47
CA ALA A 368 39.30 -15.95 -49.51
C ALA A 368 39.68 -15.40 -50.90
N GLU A 369 39.83 -14.08 -51.06
CA GLU A 369 40.32 -13.44 -52.29
C GLU A 369 41.68 -14.03 -52.75
N ALA A 370 42.63 -14.23 -51.83
CA ALA A 370 43.92 -14.82 -52.13
C ALA A 370 43.82 -16.29 -52.56
N TRP A 371 42.93 -17.07 -51.95
CA TRP A 371 42.65 -18.45 -52.37
C TRP A 371 41.95 -18.50 -53.74
N GLU A 372 41.00 -17.61 -54.02
CA GLU A 372 40.35 -17.51 -55.34
C GLU A 372 41.34 -17.18 -56.45
N LEU A 373 42.21 -16.18 -56.24
CA LEU A 373 43.29 -15.84 -57.17
C LEU A 373 44.20 -17.03 -57.43
N ARG A 374 44.62 -17.74 -56.37
CA ARG A 374 45.44 -18.96 -56.48
C ARG A 374 44.73 -20.09 -57.24
N ILE A 375 43.43 -20.27 -57.02
CA ILE A 375 42.60 -21.23 -57.75
C ILE A 375 42.50 -20.85 -59.24
N LEU A 376 42.35 -19.55 -59.55
CA LEU A 376 42.32 -19.04 -60.93
C LEU A 376 43.67 -19.22 -61.65
N GLU A 377 44.80 -19.02 -60.96
CA GLU A 377 46.13 -19.31 -61.50
C GLU A 377 46.31 -20.82 -61.79
N GLN A 378 45.93 -21.69 -60.86
CA GLN A 378 45.99 -23.14 -61.08
C GLN A 378 45.07 -23.59 -62.22
N LYS A 379 43.86 -23.01 -62.35
CA LYS A 379 42.97 -23.26 -63.50
C LYS A 379 43.63 -22.85 -64.83
N LYS A 380 44.27 -21.67 -64.90
CA LYS A 380 45.03 -21.22 -66.09
C LYS A 380 46.24 -22.10 -66.40
N LEU A 381 46.95 -22.59 -65.39
CA LEU A 381 48.08 -23.52 -65.56
C LEU A 381 47.61 -24.88 -66.10
N LEU A 382 46.50 -25.41 -65.57
CA LEU A 382 45.88 -26.65 -66.06
C LEU A 382 45.35 -26.52 -67.50
N GLN A 383 44.83 -25.36 -67.89
CA GLN A 383 44.44 -25.09 -69.29
C GLN A 383 45.65 -25.19 -70.23
N ARG A 384 46.74 -24.47 -69.94
CA ARG A 384 48.01 -24.55 -70.70
C ARG A 384 48.56 -25.97 -70.79
N HIS A 385 48.46 -26.75 -69.71
CA HIS A 385 48.90 -28.14 -69.73
C HIS A 385 48.02 -29.06 -70.59
N ARG A 386 46.73 -28.75 -70.77
CA ARG A 386 45.85 -29.45 -71.72
C ARG A 386 46.19 -29.07 -73.16
N GLU A 387 46.33 -27.77 -73.44
CA GLU A 387 46.76 -27.24 -74.75
C GLU A 387 48.07 -27.92 -75.22
N ILE A 388 49.11 -27.90 -74.38
CA ILE A 388 50.41 -28.55 -74.65
C ILE A 388 50.30 -30.08 -74.77
N PHE A 389 49.34 -30.72 -74.09
CA PHE A 389 49.10 -32.16 -74.23
C PHE A 389 48.43 -32.49 -75.56
N GLU A 390 47.46 -31.67 -76.00
CA GLU A 390 46.75 -31.80 -77.28
C GLU A 390 47.70 -31.57 -78.47
N GLU A 391 48.56 -30.54 -78.41
CA GLU A 391 49.66 -30.31 -79.37
C GLU A 391 50.60 -31.52 -79.49
N ARG A 392 50.98 -32.12 -78.36
CA ARG A 392 51.86 -33.30 -78.35
C ARG A 392 51.15 -34.55 -78.86
N MET A 393 49.86 -34.69 -78.59
CA MET A 393 49.06 -35.83 -79.06
C MET A 393 48.81 -35.76 -80.57
N THR A 394 48.53 -34.58 -81.12
CA THR A 394 48.42 -34.39 -82.58
C THR A 394 49.76 -34.68 -83.28
N TYR A 395 50.87 -34.11 -82.80
CA TYR A 395 52.21 -34.42 -83.31
C TYR A 395 52.55 -35.93 -83.28
N VAL A 396 52.21 -36.63 -82.19
CA VAL A 396 52.43 -38.08 -82.08
C VAL A 396 51.52 -38.88 -83.02
N GLN A 397 50.30 -38.41 -83.31
CA GLN A 397 49.41 -39.04 -84.30
C GLN A 397 49.94 -38.82 -85.73
N GLU A 398 50.35 -37.60 -86.08
CA GLU A 398 50.94 -37.26 -87.38
C GLU A 398 52.21 -38.07 -87.65
N TYR A 399 53.13 -38.14 -86.68
CA TYR A 399 54.36 -38.92 -86.79
C TYR A 399 54.09 -40.43 -86.96
N ARG A 400 53.05 -40.98 -86.32
CA ARG A 400 52.61 -42.37 -86.54
C ARG A 400 52.09 -42.56 -87.97
N ALA A 401 51.21 -41.67 -88.44
CA ALA A 401 50.65 -41.74 -89.79
C ALA A 401 51.75 -41.63 -90.87
N GLN A 402 52.70 -40.71 -90.72
CA GLN A 402 53.87 -40.58 -91.60
C GLN A 402 54.69 -41.88 -91.62
N LYS A 403 54.98 -42.45 -90.46
CA LYS A 403 55.74 -43.71 -90.34
C LYS A 403 54.99 -44.92 -90.93
N GLU A 404 53.66 -44.96 -90.84
CA GLU A 404 52.84 -45.98 -91.51
C GLU A 404 52.89 -45.83 -93.04
N GLU A 405 52.87 -44.60 -93.57
CA GLU A 405 53.05 -44.37 -95.02
C GLU A 405 54.48 -44.68 -95.50
N GLU A 406 55.52 -44.36 -94.74
CA GLU A 406 56.89 -44.80 -95.02
C GLU A 406 56.98 -46.32 -95.09
N GLN A 407 56.34 -47.03 -94.16
CA GLN A 407 56.26 -48.50 -94.18
C GLN A 407 55.46 -49.03 -95.37
N ARG A 408 54.33 -48.41 -95.75
CA ARG A 408 53.56 -48.76 -96.95
C ARG A 408 54.42 -48.60 -98.21
N LEU A 409 55.13 -47.48 -98.35
CA LEU A 409 56.04 -47.22 -99.48
C LEU A 409 57.21 -48.20 -99.52
N LEU A 410 57.82 -48.52 -98.37
CA LEU A 410 58.90 -49.51 -98.28
C LEU A 410 58.40 -50.91 -98.66
N ASN A 411 57.23 -51.34 -98.16
CA ASN A 411 56.62 -52.62 -98.50
C ASN A 411 56.28 -52.71 -100.00
N LEU A 412 55.80 -51.61 -100.61
CA LEU A 412 55.59 -51.53 -102.06
C LEU A 412 56.90 -51.60 -102.85
N GLN A 413 58.01 -51.04 -102.36
CA GLN A 413 59.33 -51.17 -102.99
C GLN A 413 59.85 -52.61 -102.88
N ILE A 414 59.76 -53.24 -101.71
CA ILE A 414 60.14 -54.64 -101.49
C ILE A 414 59.34 -55.55 -102.44
N HIS A 415 58.00 -55.41 -102.48
CA HIS A 415 57.15 -56.19 -103.38
C HIS A 415 57.51 -55.97 -104.87
N ARG A 416 57.83 -54.74 -105.30
CA ARG A 416 58.33 -54.46 -106.66
C ARG A 416 59.65 -55.19 -106.94
N ILE A 417 60.59 -55.20 -105.99
CA ILE A 417 61.86 -55.91 -106.11
C ILE A 417 61.64 -57.43 -106.17
N GLU A 418 60.76 -57.99 -105.33
CA GLU A 418 60.38 -59.40 -105.37
C GLU A 418 59.77 -59.80 -106.72
N CYS A 419 58.84 -59.00 -107.26
CA CYS A 419 58.29 -59.19 -108.60
C CYS A 419 59.40 -59.16 -109.67
N ALA A 420 60.32 -58.20 -109.61
CA ALA A 420 61.44 -58.09 -110.54
C ALA A 420 62.41 -59.29 -110.44
N VAL A 421 62.71 -59.76 -109.23
CA VAL A 421 63.55 -60.96 -108.98
C VAL A 421 62.85 -62.22 -109.51
N ARG A 422 61.54 -62.36 -109.30
CA ARG A 422 60.74 -63.49 -109.83
C ARG A 422 60.71 -63.48 -111.37
N LEU A 423 60.53 -62.30 -111.99
CA LEU A 423 60.63 -62.13 -113.45
C LEU A 423 62.04 -62.44 -113.98
N GLN A 424 63.09 -61.96 -113.32
CA GLN A 424 64.48 -62.26 -113.68
C GLN A 424 64.78 -63.76 -113.58
N ALA A 425 64.36 -64.43 -112.50
CA ALA A 425 64.53 -65.86 -112.31
C ALA A 425 63.76 -66.67 -113.38
N TRP A 426 62.52 -66.28 -113.69
CA TRP A 426 61.72 -66.88 -114.75
C TRP A 426 62.37 -66.71 -116.13
N TRP A 427 62.87 -65.51 -116.46
CA TRP A 427 63.56 -65.23 -117.72
C TRP A 427 64.89 -65.99 -117.83
N ARG A 428 65.73 -65.99 -116.79
CA ARG A 428 66.99 -66.76 -116.75
C ARG A 428 66.73 -68.27 -116.88
N GLY A 429 65.76 -68.81 -116.16
CA GLY A 429 65.34 -70.21 -116.30
C GLY A 429 64.80 -70.54 -117.69
N THR A 430 64.13 -69.59 -118.35
CA THR A 430 63.65 -69.71 -119.73
C THR A 430 64.78 -69.63 -120.76
N MET A 431 65.80 -68.77 -120.56
CA MET A 431 67.02 -68.74 -121.38
C MET A 431 67.74 -70.08 -121.34
N VAL A 432 67.93 -70.64 -120.14
CA VAL A 432 68.59 -71.94 -119.95
C VAL A 432 67.79 -73.07 -120.63
N ARG A 433 66.48 -73.13 -120.41
CA ARG A 433 65.60 -74.14 -121.05
C ARG A 433 65.52 -74.01 -122.58
N ARG A 434 65.58 -72.80 -123.14
CA ARG A 434 65.59 -72.55 -124.60
C ARG A 434 67.00 -72.49 -125.21
N GLY A 435 68.06 -72.70 -124.43
CA GLY A 435 69.45 -72.70 -124.93
C GLY A 435 69.94 -71.35 -125.47
N LEU A 436 69.41 -70.23 -124.96
CA LEU A 436 69.73 -68.88 -125.40
C LEU A 436 70.95 -68.30 -124.66
N GLY A 437 71.77 -67.53 -125.37
CA GLY A 437 72.98 -66.91 -124.82
C GLY A 437 74.12 -67.93 -124.58
N PRO A 438 74.98 -67.72 -123.55
CA PRO A 438 76.15 -68.56 -123.29
C PRO A 438 75.86 -70.05 -123.07
N PHE A 439 74.62 -70.41 -122.74
CA PHE A 439 74.18 -71.78 -122.49
C PHE A 439 73.92 -72.60 -123.78
N LYS A 440 74.08 -71.99 -124.96
CA LYS A 440 73.99 -72.69 -126.25
C LYS A 440 75.14 -73.71 -126.39
N LYS A 441 74.83 -75.00 -126.24
CA LYS A 441 75.79 -76.12 -126.30
C LYS A 441 76.64 -76.05 -127.59
N LYS A 442 77.94 -75.79 -127.45
CA LYS A 442 78.89 -75.76 -128.58
C LYS A 442 79.24 -77.19 -129.03
N PRO A 443 79.32 -77.48 -130.35
CA PRO A 443 79.72 -78.80 -130.85
C PRO A 443 81.21 -79.09 -130.59
N LYS A 444 81.54 -80.35 -130.27
CA LYS A 444 82.93 -80.80 -130.00
C LYS A 444 83.71 -81.10 -131.28
N ARG A 445 84.96 -80.65 -131.34
CA ARG A 445 86.01 -81.02 -132.32
C ARG A 445 87.36 -80.95 -131.61
N GLY A 446 88.34 -81.82 -131.91
CA GLY A 446 89.63 -81.83 -131.18
C GLY A 446 90.68 -82.81 -131.73
N LYS A 447 91.88 -82.86 -131.13
CA LYS A 447 92.95 -83.85 -131.40
C LYS A 447 94.02 -83.92 -130.28
N ARG A 448 94.93 -84.90 -130.41
CA ARG A 448 96.07 -85.28 -129.52
C ARG A 448 97.18 -84.20 -129.48
N GLY A 449 98.10 -84.12 -128.49
CA GLY A 449 98.25 -84.80 -127.19
C GLY A 449 99.69 -85.24 -126.80
N LYS A 450 99.99 -85.37 -125.49
CA LYS A 450 101.21 -85.97 -124.83
C LYS A 450 102.56 -85.21 -124.94
N PRO A 451 103.63 -85.52 -124.15
CA PRO A 451 103.78 -86.56 -123.10
C PRO A 451 104.37 -86.09 -121.72
N LYS A 452 104.52 -87.06 -120.79
CA LYS A 452 105.22 -87.04 -119.48
C LYS A 452 104.52 -86.28 -118.33
N LYS A 453 104.65 -86.69 -117.07
CA LYS A 453 105.37 -87.89 -116.57
C LYS A 453 104.43 -89.09 -116.46
#